data_AF-A0A221V3Z3-F1
#
_entry.id   AF-A0A221V3Z3-F1
#
_cell.length_a   1.000
_cell.length_b   1.000
_cell.length_c   1.000
_cell.angle_alpha   90.00
_cell.angle_beta   90.00
_cell.angle_gamma   90.00
#
_symmetry.space_group_name_H-M   'P 1'
#
loop_
_entity.id
_entity.type
_entity.pdbx_description
1 polymer ?
#
loop_
_entity_poly.entity_id
_entity_poly.type
_entity_poly.pdbx_seq_one_letter_code
_entity_poly.pdbx_strand_id
1 'polypeptide(L)'
;MATKDMILDKIQILITNKFETPEEAYNFFDGDGDGKLKKSEIVELLKKAEISGFLRGIVSSKLIEGYDKSGDELIDWEEFKEAISKIKTT
;
A
#
# COMPACT_ATOMS: atom_id res chain seq x y z
N MET A 1 -16.95 3.98 4.96
CA MET A 1 -16.61 3.61 6.35
C MET A 1 -15.32 4.36 6.66
N ALA A 2 -15.35 5.37 7.54
CA ALA A 2 -14.29 6.39 7.66
C ALA A 2 -12.85 5.86 7.76
N THR A 3 -12.64 4.63 8.27
CA THR A 3 -11.31 4.06 8.47
C THR A 3 -10.58 3.69 7.18
N LYS A 4 -11.26 3.19 6.15
CA LYS A 4 -10.59 2.77 4.89
C LYS A 4 -10.08 3.99 4.13
N ASP A 5 -10.94 4.99 3.96
CA ASP A 5 -10.62 6.24 3.26
C ASP A 5 -9.46 6.98 3.95
N MET A 6 -9.47 7.07 5.29
CA MET A 6 -8.36 7.69 6.05
C MET A 6 -7.01 6.97 5.89
N ILE A 7 -7.02 5.64 5.78
CA ILE A 7 -5.79 4.86 5.58
C ILE A 7 -5.24 5.14 4.18
N LEU A 8 -6.11 5.10 3.17
CA LEU A 8 -5.73 5.33 1.79
C LEU A 8 -5.21 6.76 1.59
N ASP A 9 -5.85 7.76 2.21
CA ASP A 9 -5.40 9.15 2.19
C ASP A 9 -4.00 9.31 2.79
N LYS A 10 -3.72 8.68 3.94
CA LYS A 10 -2.39 8.68 4.55
C LYS A 10 -1.32 8.02 3.66
N ILE A 11 -1.66 6.93 2.98
CA ILE A 11 -0.76 6.28 2.02
C ILE A 11 -0.49 7.21 0.83
N GLN A 12 -1.52 7.86 0.29
CA GLN A 12 -1.37 8.81 -0.81
C GLN A 12 -0.52 10.02 -0.39
N ILE A 13 -0.74 10.57 0.80
CA ILE A 13 0.08 11.67 1.33
C ILE A 13 1.53 11.22 1.47
N LEU A 14 1.78 10.02 2.01
CA LEU A 14 3.13 9.48 2.10
C LEU A 14 3.78 9.42 0.72
N ILE A 15 3.11 8.83 -0.26
CA ILE A 15 3.64 8.64 -1.61
C ILE A 15 3.95 9.99 -2.25
N THR A 16 3.01 10.93 -2.23
CA THR A 16 3.17 12.24 -2.88
C THR A 16 4.13 13.19 -2.14
N ASN A 17 4.35 13.01 -0.84
CA ASN A 17 5.25 13.86 -0.04
C ASN A 17 6.68 13.29 0.07
N LYS A 18 6.87 11.98 -0.11
CA LYS A 18 8.19 11.33 0.03
C LYS A 18 8.81 10.88 -1.29
N PHE A 19 8.02 10.71 -2.34
CA PHE A 19 8.45 10.17 -3.62
C PHE A 19 7.92 11.04 -4.76
N GLU A 20 8.65 11.12 -5.88
CA GLU A 20 8.19 11.89 -7.03
C GLU A 20 7.14 11.10 -7.81
N THR A 21 7.25 9.76 -7.79
CA THR A 21 6.32 8.86 -8.46
C THR A 21 5.85 7.70 -7.58
N PRO A 22 4.66 7.11 -7.86
CA PRO A 22 4.23 5.88 -7.20
C PRO A 22 5.17 4.69 -7.44
N GLU A 23 5.89 4.68 -8.56
CA GLU A 23 6.84 3.62 -8.92
C GLU A 23 8.07 3.66 -8.02
N GLU A 24 8.58 4.85 -7.70
CA GLU A 24 9.67 4.99 -6.72
C GLU A 24 9.25 4.55 -5.32
N ALA A 25 8.02 4.90 -4.90
CA ALA A 25 7.50 4.42 -3.63
C ALA A 25 7.40 2.89 -3.62
N TYR A 26 6.88 2.30 -4.70
CA TYR A 26 6.77 0.85 -4.86
C TYR A 26 8.13 0.16 -4.75
N ASN A 27 9.10 0.59 -5.55
CA ASN A 27 10.46 0.04 -5.55
C ASN A 27 11.20 0.28 -4.21
N PHE A 28 10.87 1.34 -3.49
CA PHE A 28 11.45 1.59 -2.17
C PHE A 28 10.92 0.62 -1.10
N PHE A 29 9.66 0.19 -1.22
CA PHE A 29 9.04 -0.73 -0.27
C PHE A 29 9.24 -2.20 -0.64
N ASP A 30 9.45 -2.52 -1.91
CA ASP A 30 9.90 -3.84 -2.38
C ASP A 30 11.34 -4.08 -1.93
N GLY A 31 11.48 -4.71 -0.76
CA GLY A 31 12.76 -4.82 -0.07
C GLY A 31 13.65 -5.94 -0.60
N ASP A 32 13.05 -6.98 -1.19
CA ASP A 32 13.76 -8.07 -1.85
C ASP A 32 13.87 -7.92 -3.37
N GLY A 33 13.19 -6.96 -3.97
CA GLY A 33 13.29 -6.63 -5.39
C GLY A 33 12.70 -7.72 -6.29
N ASP A 34 11.70 -8.46 -5.79
CA ASP A 34 11.00 -9.49 -6.56
C ASP A 34 9.91 -8.90 -7.48
N GLY A 35 9.74 -7.57 -7.41
CA GLY A 35 8.75 -6.83 -8.16
C GLY A 35 7.36 -6.96 -7.57
N LYS A 36 7.22 -7.37 -6.31
CA LYS A 36 5.95 -7.54 -5.58
C LYS A 36 6.09 -7.04 -4.14
N LEU A 37 4.97 -6.61 -3.55
CA LEU A 37 4.94 -6.24 -2.14
C LEU A 37 4.29 -7.35 -1.33
N LYS A 38 5.07 -7.99 -0.45
CA LYS A 38 4.52 -8.92 0.53
C LYS A 38 3.91 -8.17 1.72
N LYS A 39 3.15 -8.91 2.51
CA LYS A 39 2.50 -8.39 3.73
C LYS A 39 3.42 -7.59 4.64
N SER A 40 4.65 -8.07 4.85
CA SER A 40 5.64 -7.41 5.71
C SER A 40 6.03 -6.02 5.19
N GLU A 41 6.17 -5.87 3.87
CA GLU A 41 6.54 -4.62 3.21
C GLU A 41 5.37 -3.63 3.19
N ILE A 42 4.15 -4.13 2.98
CA ILE A 42 2.93 -3.35 3.15
C ILE A 42 2.82 -2.85 4.60
N VAL A 43 3.19 -3.65 5.60
CA VAL A 43 3.24 -3.20 7.01
C VAL A 43 4.26 -2.08 7.20
N GLU A 44 5.41 -2.14 6.53
CA GLU A 44 6.41 -1.05 6.57
C GLU A 44 5.90 0.23 5.91
N LEU A 45 5.22 0.12 4.77
CA LEU A 45 4.54 1.23 4.11
C LEU A 45 3.51 1.87 5.05
N LEU A 46 2.65 1.07 5.69
CA LEU A 46 1.67 1.56 6.66
C LEU A 46 2.33 2.22 7.88
N LYS A 47 3.48 1.72 8.31
CA LYS A 47 4.27 2.33 9.39
C LYS A 47 4.80 3.70 8.98
N LYS A 48 5.31 3.85 7.75
CA LYS A 48 5.75 5.15 7.20
C LYS A 48 4.59 6.12 7.00
N ALA A 49 3.39 5.62 6.70
CA ALA A 49 2.15 6.40 6.60
C ALA A 49 1.55 6.77 7.98
N GLU A 50 2.30 6.53 9.06
CA GLU A 50 1.89 6.81 10.44
C GLU A 50 0.59 6.11 10.87
N ILE A 51 0.34 4.91 10.31
CA ILE A 51 -0.76 4.06 10.75
C ILE A 51 -0.35 3.35 12.04
N SER A 52 -1.26 3.39 13.02
CA SER A 52 -1.07 2.78 14.34
C SER A 52 -0.68 1.32 14.22
N GLY A 53 0.34 0.91 14.98
CA GLY A 53 0.88 -0.45 14.93
C GLY A 53 -0.14 -1.54 15.25
N PHE A 54 -1.14 -1.23 16.06
CA PHE A 54 -2.25 -2.13 16.36
C PHE A 54 -3.10 -2.47 15.12
N LEU A 55 -3.24 -1.52 14.18
CA LEU A 55 -4.06 -1.70 12.98
C LEU A 55 -3.28 -2.28 11.81
N ARG A 56 -1.95 -2.08 11.75
CA ARG A 56 -1.14 -2.39 10.55
C ARG A 56 -1.33 -3.82 10.05
N GLY A 57 -1.37 -4.83 10.94
CA GLY A 57 -1.52 -6.22 10.53
C GLY A 57 -2.90 -6.54 9.91
N ILE A 58 -3.97 -5.95 10.46
CA ILE A 58 -5.33 -6.10 9.93
C ILE A 58 -5.47 -5.34 8.60
N VAL A 59 -4.92 -4.13 8.55
CA VAL A 59 -4.98 -3.26 7.38
C VAL A 59 -4.17 -3.85 6.23
N SER A 60 -2.96 -4.37 6.47
CA SER A 60 -2.16 -5.02 5.44
C SER A 60 -2.90 -6.23 4.84
N SER A 61 -3.54 -7.05 5.67
CA SER A 61 -4.36 -8.17 5.18
C SER A 61 -5.53 -7.67 4.33
N LYS A 62 -6.27 -6.66 4.80
CA LYS A 62 -7.39 -6.09 4.05
C LYS A 62 -6.99 -5.40 2.74
N LEU A 63 -5.77 -4.85 2.67
CA LEU A 63 -5.23 -4.30 1.44
C LEU A 63 -4.93 -5.43 0.45
N ILE A 64 -4.23 -6.48 0.88
CA ILE A 64 -3.99 -7.67 0.04
C ILE A 64 -5.33 -8.24 -0.44
N GLU A 65 -6.24 -8.60 0.45
CA GLU A 65 -7.57 -9.14 0.10
C GLU A 65 -8.39 -8.24 -0.85
N GLY A 66 -8.14 -6.93 -0.86
CA GLY A 66 -8.89 -5.97 -1.66
C GLY A 66 -8.29 -5.68 -3.04
N TYR A 67 -7.01 -5.99 -3.25
CA TYR A 67 -6.24 -5.57 -4.42
C TYR A 67 -5.44 -6.69 -5.08
N ASP A 68 -5.13 -7.78 -4.36
CA ASP A 68 -4.57 -9.00 -4.92
C ASP A 68 -5.63 -9.68 -5.79
N LYS A 69 -5.47 -9.53 -7.10
CA LYS A 69 -6.27 -10.15 -8.16
C LYS A 69 -5.61 -11.41 -8.69
N SER A 70 -4.29 -11.50 -8.58
CA SER A 70 -3.51 -12.64 -9.04
C SER A 70 -3.70 -13.87 -8.14
N GLY A 71 -4.03 -13.66 -6.87
CA GLY A 71 -4.29 -14.67 -5.85
C GLY A 71 -3.02 -15.27 -5.24
N ASP A 72 -1.90 -14.55 -5.27
CA ASP A 72 -0.61 -15.00 -4.75
C ASP A 72 -0.26 -14.43 -3.36
N GLU A 73 -1.21 -13.72 -2.73
CA GLU A 73 -1.07 -13.02 -1.45
C GLU A 73 -0.02 -11.90 -1.46
N LEU A 74 0.41 -11.47 -2.65
CA LEU A 74 1.31 -10.36 -2.88
C LEU A 74 0.57 -9.25 -3.63
N ILE A 75 1.19 -8.07 -3.71
CA ILE A 75 0.67 -6.97 -4.51
C ILE A 75 1.71 -6.66 -5.58
N ASP A 76 1.38 -6.95 -6.84
CA ASP A 76 2.19 -6.57 -7.98
C ASP A 76 2.01 -5.09 -8.37
N TRP A 77 2.81 -4.63 -9.32
CA TRP A 77 2.80 -3.23 -9.76
C TRP A 77 1.44 -2.78 -10.33
N GLU A 78 0.73 -3.64 -11.05
CA GLU A 78 -0.58 -3.31 -11.61
C GLU A 78 -1.64 -3.18 -10.51
N GLU A 79 -1.62 -4.12 -9.56
CA GLU A 79 -2.49 -4.12 -8.39
C GLU A 79 -2.24 -2.92 -7.48
N PHE A 80 -0.96 -2.54 -7.28
CA PHE A 80 -0.57 -1.35 -6.54
C PHE A 80 -1.09 -0.07 -7.21
N LYS A 81 -0.92 0.07 -8.53
CA LYS A 81 -1.47 1.22 -9.28
C LYS A 81 -2.97 1.33 -9.13
N GLU A 82 -3.70 0.21 -9.17
CA GLU A 82 -5.14 0.21 -8.93
C GLU A 82 -5.50 0.64 -7.50
N ALA A 83 -4.71 0.21 -6.53
CA ALA A 83 -4.85 0.64 -5.14
C ALA A 83 -4.73 2.15 -5.00
N ILE A 84 -3.71 2.77 -5.63
CA ILE A 84 -3.47 4.22 -5.59
C ILE A 84 -4.47 5.00 -6.46
N SER A 85 -4.85 4.49 -7.63
CA SER A 85 -5.76 5.16 -8.56
C SER A 85 -7.17 5.35 -7.98
N LYS A 86 -7.67 4.35 -7.25
CA LYS A 86 -8.95 4.45 -6.51
C LYS A 86 -8.96 5.56 -5.45
N ILE A 87 -7.80 5.97 -4.96
CA ILE A 87 -7.66 7.05 -3.96
C ILE A 87 -7.79 8.41 -4.64
N LYS A 88 -7.29 8.56 -5.87
CA LYS A 88 -7.31 9.82 -6.63
C LYS A 88 -8.69 10.23 -7.16
N THR A 89 -9.67 9.32 -7.16
CA THR A 89 -11.00 9.49 -7.76
C THR A 89 -12.16 9.55 -6.76
N THR A 90 -11.88 9.52 -5.45
CA THR A 90 -12.86 9.71 -4.37
C THR A 90 -12.60 11.05 -3.69
#